data_AF-H8MTB8-F1
#
_entry.id   AF-H8MTB8-F1
#
_cell.length_a   1.000
_cell.length_b   1.000
_cell.length_c   1.000
_cell.angle_alpha   90.00
_cell.angle_beta   90.00
_cell.angle_gamma   90.00
#
_symmetry.space_group_name_H-M   'P 1'
#
loop_
_entity.id
_entity.type
_entity.pdbx_description
1 polymer ?
#
loop_
_entity_poly.entity_id
_entity_poly.type
_entity_poly.pdbx_seq_one_letter_code
_entity_poly.pdbx_strand_id
1 'polypeptide(L)'
;MSSSKHRRTRASIRRSGSSLFHAEAPSARHLRVQSTLSEDVSLLFRSELSDPRLEGVTLTSCELSPEGRTVRIGYSLPHDADPAAVKEALARAEGFLRSRLAQHLNLKRTPHLRFVLVGTAPRTEAEDGGDA
;
A
#
# COMPACT_ATOMS: atom_id res chain seq x y z
N MET A 1 21.86 -48.34 -44.36
CA MET A 1 21.17 -48.55 -43.07
C MET A 1 20.22 -47.38 -42.87
N SER A 2 18.92 -47.59 -43.12
CA SER A 2 17.89 -46.54 -43.08
C SER A 2 16.63 -47.09 -42.43
N SER A 3 15.94 -46.19 -41.73
CA SER A 3 14.50 -46.17 -41.43
C SER A 3 13.98 -46.75 -40.09
N SER A 4 13.13 -45.91 -39.48
CA SER A 4 11.90 -46.26 -38.74
C SER A 4 12.05 -46.90 -37.36
N LYS A 5 11.19 -46.65 -36.35
CA LYS A 5 9.84 -46.08 -36.32
C LYS A 5 9.49 -45.72 -34.86
N HIS A 6 8.85 -44.57 -34.68
CA HIS A 6 7.75 -44.26 -33.74
C HIS A 6 7.59 -45.04 -32.43
N ARG A 7 7.49 -44.30 -31.32
CA ARG A 7 6.33 -44.41 -30.43
C ARG A 7 5.93 -43.05 -29.83
N ARG A 8 4.74 -42.60 -30.22
CA ARG A 8 3.93 -41.60 -29.52
C ARG A 8 3.52 -42.15 -28.14
N THR A 9 3.33 -41.27 -27.16
CA THR A 9 2.10 -41.06 -26.35
C THR A 9 2.46 -40.38 -25.01
N ARG A 10 2.04 -39.12 -24.78
CA ARG A 10 0.82 -38.65 -24.07
C ARG A 10 1.11 -38.23 -22.62
N ALA A 11 0.76 -36.97 -22.33
CA ALA A 11 0.32 -36.40 -21.06
C ALA A 11 1.29 -36.50 -19.86
N SER A 12 1.65 -35.41 -19.19
CA SER A 12 0.68 -34.51 -18.56
C SER A 12 1.25 -33.11 -18.39
N ILE A 13 0.56 -32.12 -18.95
CA ILE A 13 0.57 -30.76 -18.45
C ILE A 13 0.18 -30.81 -16.96
N ARG A 14 1.13 -30.52 -16.08
CA ARG A 14 0.87 -29.88 -14.78
C ARG A 14 1.85 -28.72 -14.65
N ARG A 15 1.69 -27.74 -15.55
CA ARG A 15 2.23 -26.40 -15.35
C ARG A 15 1.13 -25.56 -14.68
N SER A 16 0.94 -25.78 -13.39
CA SER A 16 0.20 -24.86 -12.52
C SER A 16 1.07 -24.52 -11.31
N GLY A 17 2.12 -23.77 -11.60
CA GLY A 17 2.55 -22.68 -10.74
C GLY A 17 2.36 -21.43 -11.58
N SER A 18 1.14 -20.93 -11.65
CA SER A 18 0.84 -19.64 -12.26
C SER A 18 1.79 -18.61 -11.65
N SER A 19 2.57 -17.94 -12.51
CA SER A 19 3.36 -16.76 -12.17
C SER A 19 2.50 -15.84 -11.32
N LEU A 20 2.74 -15.83 -10.00
CA LEU A 20 1.85 -15.16 -9.06
C LEU A 20 1.91 -13.64 -9.19
N PHE A 21 2.92 -13.10 -9.86
CA PHE A 21 3.00 -11.67 -10.16
C PHE A 21 3.76 -11.49 -11.47
N HIS A 22 3.06 -11.53 -12.61
CA HIS A 22 3.52 -10.75 -13.75
C HIS A 22 3.22 -9.28 -13.42
N ALA A 23 4.02 -8.70 -12.53
CA ALA A 23 4.05 -7.26 -12.37
C ALA A 23 4.74 -6.73 -13.63
N GLU A 24 3.95 -6.39 -14.65
CA GLU A 24 4.42 -5.35 -15.57
C GLU A 24 4.87 -4.17 -14.72
N ALA A 25 6.00 -3.57 -15.08
CA ALA A 25 6.53 -2.42 -14.35
C ALA A 25 5.41 -1.38 -14.17
N PRO A 26 5.21 -0.86 -12.95
CA PRO A 26 4.14 0.09 -12.70
C PRO A 26 4.26 1.25 -13.69
N SER A 27 3.18 1.53 -14.43
CA SER A 27 3.18 2.59 -15.43
C SER A 27 3.62 3.93 -14.81
N ALA A 28 4.25 4.82 -15.59
CA ALA A 28 4.66 6.13 -15.11
C ALA A 28 3.48 6.93 -14.50
N ARG A 29 2.26 6.71 -15.00
CA ARG A 29 1.03 7.26 -14.42
C ARG A 29 0.75 6.69 -13.03
N HIS A 30 0.91 5.39 -12.84
CA HIS A 30 0.70 4.73 -11.55
C HIS A 30 1.66 5.27 -10.49
N LEU A 31 2.95 5.36 -10.82
CA LEU A 31 3.96 5.91 -9.91
C LEU A 31 3.65 7.37 -9.51
N ARG A 32 3.27 8.21 -10.48
CA ARG A 32 2.84 9.59 -10.19
C ARG A 32 1.65 9.63 -9.23
N VAL A 33 0.62 8.83 -9.49
CA VAL A 33 -0.58 8.77 -8.62
C VAL A 33 -0.22 8.26 -7.22
N GLN A 34 0.66 7.27 -7.12
CA GLN A 34 1.13 6.75 -5.85
C GLN A 34 1.90 7.80 -5.05
N SER A 35 2.83 8.53 -5.69
CA SER A 35 3.58 9.61 -5.05
C SER A 35 2.65 10.71 -4.54
N THR A 36 1.74 11.22 -5.39
CA THR A 36 0.76 12.23 -4.97
C THR A 36 -0.10 11.73 -3.82
N LEU A 37 -0.57 10.48 -3.88
CA LEU A 37 -1.39 9.90 -2.82
C LEU A 37 -0.61 9.75 -1.52
N SER A 38 0.66 9.34 -1.59
CA SER A 38 1.52 9.21 -0.42
C SER A 38 1.71 10.56 0.29
N GLU A 39 1.91 11.62 -0.50
CA GLU A 39 2.10 12.98 0.00
C GLU A 39 0.81 13.53 0.62
N ASP A 40 -0.32 13.43 -0.10
CA ASP A 40 -1.64 13.84 0.39
C ASP A 40 -2.02 13.10 1.69
N VAL A 41 -1.86 11.78 1.71
CA VAL A 41 -2.19 10.98 2.90
C VAL A 41 -1.30 11.37 4.07
N SER A 42 0.00 11.57 3.85
CA SER A 42 0.93 11.97 4.90
C SER A 42 0.60 13.37 5.44
N LEU A 43 0.26 14.30 4.55
CA LEU A 43 -0.16 15.66 4.92
C LEU A 43 -1.46 15.65 5.71
N LEU A 44 -2.51 15.00 5.21
CA LEU A 44 -3.80 14.87 5.88
C LEU A 44 -3.66 14.16 7.22
N PHE A 45 -2.79 13.16 7.29
CA PHE A 45 -2.51 12.45 8.54
C PHE A 45 -1.89 13.39 9.57
N ARG A 46 -0.85 14.15 9.20
CA ARG A 46 -0.17 15.04 10.15
C ARG A 46 -1.00 16.26 10.55
N SER A 47 -1.82 16.78 9.63
CA SER A 47 -2.56 18.04 9.80
C SER A 47 -3.96 17.86 10.40
N GLU A 48 -4.70 16.82 10.01
CA GLU A 48 -6.11 16.66 10.41
C GLU A 48 -6.31 15.60 11.51
N LEU A 49 -5.36 14.68 11.73
CA LEU A 49 -5.44 13.74 12.86
C LEU A 49 -4.79 14.32 14.11
N SER A 50 -5.56 15.14 14.84
CA SER A 50 -5.21 15.61 16.18
C SER A 50 -5.69 14.68 17.31
N ASP A 51 -5.82 13.38 17.04
CA ASP A 51 -6.22 12.42 18.07
C ASP A 51 -5.01 12.09 18.97
N PRO A 52 -5.07 12.28 20.30
CA PRO A 52 -3.96 11.96 21.19
C PRO A 52 -3.55 10.48 21.14
N ARG A 53 -4.44 9.58 20.69
CA ARG A 53 -4.12 8.15 20.53
C ARG A 53 -3.25 7.86 19.31
N LEU A 54 -3.21 8.77 18.35
CA LEU A 54 -2.37 8.68 17.16
C LEU A 54 -1.08 9.49 17.31
N GLU A 55 -0.86 10.08 18.49
CA GLU A 55 0.35 10.84 18.77
C GLU A 55 1.59 9.94 18.66
N GLY A 56 2.50 10.30 17.75
CA GLY A 56 3.70 9.52 17.47
C GLY A 56 3.51 8.37 16.48
N VAL A 57 2.31 8.15 15.93
CA VAL A 57 2.11 7.24 14.78
C VAL A 57 2.65 7.90 13.52
N THR A 58 3.45 7.16 12.75
CA THR A 58 4.05 7.67 11.51
C THR A 58 3.71 6.75 10.34
N LEU A 59 3.42 7.33 9.19
CA LEU A 59 3.26 6.58 7.95
C LEU A 59 4.62 6.33 7.32
N THR A 60 4.94 5.07 7.03
CA THR A 60 6.26 4.66 6.52
C THR A 60 6.24 4.37 5.03
N SER A 61 5.13 3.87 4.50
CA SER A 61 5.02 3.52 3.10
C SER A 61 3.57 3.56 2.64
N CYS A 62 3.34 3.96 1.38
CA CYS A 62 2.05 3.88 0.71
C CYS A 62 2.22 3.14 -0.61
N GLU A 63 1.55 2.00 -0.76
CA GLU A 63 1.56 1.19 -1.98
C GLU A 63 0.18 1.17 -2.61
N LEU A 64 0.08 1.66 -3.85
CA LEU A 64 -1.15 1.59 -4.63
C LEU A 64 -1.21 0.23 -5.35
N SER A 65 -2.35 -0.45 -5.28
CA SER A 65 -2.58 -1.67 -6.08
C SER A 65 -2.55 -1.32 -7.57
N PRO A 66 -2.02 -2.18 -8.46
CA PRO A 66 -1.97 -1.94 -9.91
C PRO A 66 -3.34 -1.59 -10.51
N GLU A 67 -4.42 -2.15 -9.94
CA GLU A 67 -5.81 -1.87 -10.33
C GLU A 67 -6.33 -0.50 -9.86
N GLY A 68 -5.58 0.22 -9.03
CA GLY A 68 -5.94 1.53 -8.47
C GLY A 68 -7.10 1.50 -7.48
N ARG A 69 -7.51 0.32 -7.01
CA ARG A 69 -8.71 0.13 -6.16
C ARG A 69 -8.43 0.06 -4.66
N THR A 70 -7.20 -0.28 -4.28
CA THR A 70 -6.79 -0.48 -2.89
C THR A 70 -5.43 0.16 -2.70
N VAL A 71 -5.26 0.89 -1.60
CA VAL A 71 -3.97 1.43 -1.16
C VAL A 71 -3.60 0.75 0.15
N ARG A 72 -2.38 0.22 0.23
CA ARG A 72 -1.80 -0.30 1.46
C ARG A 72 -0.94 0.79 2.07
N ILE A 73 -1.27 1.18 3.30
CA ILE A 73 -0.55 2.21 4.04
C ILE A 73 0.14 1.51 5.20
N GLY A 74 1.46 1.43 5.14
CA GLY A 74 2.30 0.99 6.22
C GLY A 74 2.44 2.09 7.26
N TYR A 75 2.14 1.78 8.52
CA TYR A 75 2.33 2.70 9.63
C TYR A 75 3.11 2.03 10.76
N SER A 76 3.81 2.85 11.52
CA SER A 76 4.54 2.45 12.72
C SER A 76 3.94 3.11 13.96
N LEU A 77 3.99 2.38 15.07
CA LEU A 77 3.55 2.85 16.39
C LEU A 77 4.78 3.16 17.25
N PRO A 78 4.68 4.11 18.19
CA PRO A 78 5.64 4.19 19.28
C PRO A 78 5.48 2.98 20.22
N HIS A 79 6.54 2.65 20.96
CA HIS A 79 6.58 1.43 21.79
C HIS A 79 5.51 1.41 22.89
N ASP A 80 5.17 2.58 23.42
CA ASP A 80 4.16 2.77 24.48
C ASP A 80 2.72 2.88 23.94
N ALA A 81 2.50 2.84 22.63
CA ALA A 81 1.15 2.92 22.06
C ALA A 81 0.44 1.56 22.05
N ASP A 82 -0.86 1.59 22.38
CA ASP A 82 -1.72 0.43 22.26
C ASP A 82 -2.15 0.22 20.79
N PRO A 83 -1.79 -0.92 20.15
CA PRO A 83 -2.11 -1.16 18.75
C PRO A 83 -3.61 -1.28 18.48
N ALA A 84 -4.41 -1.74 19.45
CA ALA A 84 -5.85 -1.86 19.29
C ALA A 84 -6.52 -0.47 19.35
N ALA A 85 -6.10 0.38 20.29
CA ALA A 85 -6.58 1.76 20.38
C ALA A 85 -6.21 2.58 19.14
N VAL A 86 -4.97 2.45 18.65
CA VAL A 86 -4.51 3.09 17.41
C VAL A 86 -5.33 2.60 16.22
N LYS A 87 -5.56 1.29 16.09
CA LYS A 87 -6.36 0.73 15.01
C LYS A 87 -7.79 1.25 15.01
N GLU A 88 -8.41 1.39 16.18
CA GLU A 88 -9.74 2.00 16.29
C GLU A 88 -9.77 3.48 15.90
N ALA A 89 -8.75 4.24 16.28
CA ALA A 89 -8.62 5.64 15.88
C ALA A 89 -8.38 5.75 14.35
N LEU A 90 -7.52 4.92 13.79
CA LEU A 90 -7.30 4.82 12.34
C LEU A 90 -8.56 4.40 11.58
N ALA A 91 -9.39 3.50 12.12
CA ALA A 91 -10.65 3.11 11.49
C ALA A 91 -11.65 4.27 11.42
N ARG A 92 -11.68 5.13 12.45
CA ARG A 92 -12.46 6.37 12.43
C ARG A 92 -11.87 7.38 11.43
N ALA A 93 -10.56 7.50 11.42
CA ALA A 93 -9.83 8.35 10.49
C ALA A 93 -9.94 7.89 9.02
N GLU A 94 -10.09 6.58 8.78
CA GLU A 94 -10.18 6.00 7.43
C GLU A 94 -11.32 6.64 6.64
N GLY A 95 -12.51 6.75 7.24
CA GLY A 95 -13.67 7.36 6.60
C GLY A 95 -13.45 8.85 6.29
N PHE A 96 -12.75 9.53 7.18
CA PHE A 96 -12.38 10.93 7.02
C PHE A 96 -11.36 11.14 5.89
N LEU A 97 -10.23 10.42 5.95
CA LEU A 97 -9.18 10.42 4.92
C LEU A 97 -9.74 10.05 3.56
N ARG A 98 -10.59 9.03 3.48
CA ARG A 98 -11.25 8.62 2.24
C ARG A 98 -12.09 9.76 1.65
N SER A 99 -12.81 10.52 2.48
CA SER A 99 -13.64 11.63 2.04
C SER A 99 -12.81 12.82 1.55
N ARG A 100 -11.67 13.09 2.19
CA ARG A 100 -10.70 14.13 1.77
C ARG A 100 -9.97 13.75 0.49
N LEU A 101 -9.46 12.52 0.41
CA LEU A 101 -8.82 11.99 -0.79
C LEU A 101 -9.76 11.99 -2.00
N ALA A 102 -11.07 11.74 -1.79
CA ALA A 102 -12.06 11.83 -2.86
C ALA A 102 -12.15 13.25 -3.45
N GLN A 103 -12.00 14.27 -2.61
CA GLN A 103 -12.03 15.68 -3.02
C GLN A 103 -10.72 16.10 -3.71
N HIS A 104 -9.56 15.63 -3.21
CA HIS A 104 -8.25 16.01 -3.74
C HIS A 104 -7.88 15.27 -5.03
N LEU A 105 -8.06 13.95 -5.08
CA LEU A 105 -7.60 13.14 -6.21
C LEU A 105 -8.56 13.16 -7.42
N ASN A 106 -9.73 13.80 -7.29
CA ASN A 106 -10.77 13.90 -8.33
C ASN A 106 -11.05 12.54 -9.04
N LEU A 107 -10.93 11.44 -8.29
CA LEU A 107 -11.05 10.07 -8.78
C LEU A 107 -12.53 9.68 -8.85
N LYS A 108 -12.94 9.01 -9.93
CA LYS A 108 -14.29 8.41 -10.05
C LYS A 108 -14.60 7.42 -8.92
N ARG A 109 -13.58 6.80 -8.35
CA ARG A 109 -13.70 5.82 -7.26
C ARG A 109 -12.54 5.99 -6.30
N THR A 110 -12.85 6.37 -5.06
CA THR A 110 -11.83 6.43 -4.01
C THR A 110 -11.36 5.02 -3.66
N PRO A 111 -10.06 4.75 -3.68
CA PRO A 111 -9.54 3.44 -3.31
C PRO A 111 -9.82 3.13 -1.83
N HIS A 112 -9.87 1.85 -1.51
CA HIS A 112 -9.93 1.40 -0.12
C HIS A 112 -8.56 1.57 0.54
N LEU A 113 -8.52 2.25 1.68
CA LEU A 113 -7.30 2.38 2.48
C LEU A 113 -7.16 1.14 3.37
N ARG A 114 -5.99 0.54 3.36
CA ARG A 114 -5.65 -0.63 4.16
C ARG A 114 -4.44 -0.29 5.01
N PHE A 115 -4.69 0.01 6.28
CA PHE A 115 -3.63 0.25 7.24
C PHE A 115 -3.00 -1.07 7.66
N VAL A 116 -1.67 -1.17 7.52
CA VAL A 116 -0.88 -2.33 7.91
C VAL A 116 0.18 -1.87 8.90
N LEU A 117 0.15 -2.47 10.09
CA LEU A 117 1.21 -2.26 11.07
C LEU A 117 2.49 -2.92 10.55
N VAL A 118 3.50 -2.09 10.26
CA VAL A 118 4.82 -2.57 9.78
C VAL A 118 5.71 -2.94 10.96
N GLY A 119 5.63 -2.19 12.06
CA GLY A 119 6.39 -2.44 13.27
C GLY A 119 6.27 -1.28 14.26
N THR A 120 7.08 -1.36 15.31
CA THR A 120 7.31 -0.20 16.19
C THR A 120 8.56 0.52 15.70
N ALA A 121 8.45 1.83 15.50
CA ALA A 121 9.61 2.66 15.19
C ALA A 121 9.99 3.41 16.47
N PRO A 122 11.29 3.48 16.81
CA PRO A 122 11.73 4.50 17.76
C PRO A 122 11.30 5.86 17.20
N ARG A 123 10.92 6.79 18.09
CA ARG A 123 10.56 8.17 17.72
C ARG A 123 11.65 8.69 16.79
N THR A 124 11.40 8.65 15.49
CA THR A 124 12.43 8.95 14.52
C THR A 124 12.50 10.45 14.53
N GLU A 125 13.58 10.98 15.11
CA GLU A 125 14.00 12.35 14.88
C GLU A 125 13.97 12.52 13.37
N ALA A 126 13.06 13.36 12.91
CA ALA A 126 12.82 13.57 11.49
C ALA A 126 14.09 14.19 10.92
N GLU A 127 14.97 13.34 10.40
CA GLU A 127 16.04 13.75 9.52
C GLU A 127 15.37 14.33 8.28
N ASP A 128 15.32 15.66 8.27
CA ASP A 128 15.10 16.53 7.13
C ASP A 128 15.84 15.98 5.91
N GLY A 129 15.12 15.54 4.87
CA GLY A 129 15.78 14.91 3.72
C GLY A 129 14.82 14.29 2.72
N GLY A 130 14.22 15.13 1.88
CA GLY A 130 13.40 14.68 0.76
C GLY A 130 13.20 15.74 -0.33
N ASP A 131 14.14 16.65 -0.52
CA ASP A 131 14.27 17.47 -1.73
C ASP A 131 15.42 16.88 -2.56
N ALA A 132 15.08 16.24 -3.69
CA ALA A 132 15.94 16.00 -4.85
C ALA A 132 15.13 15.48 -6.04
#